data_AF-A0A6P6I720-F1
#
_entry.id   AF-A0A6P6I720-F1
#
_cell.length_a   1.000
_cell.length_b   1.000
_cell.length_c   1.000
_cell.angle_alpha   90.00
_cell.angle_beta   90.00
_cell.angle_gamma   90.00
#
_symmetry.space_group_name_H-M   'P 1'
#
loop_
_entity.id
_entity.type
_entity.pdbx_description
1 polymer ?
#
loop_
_entity_poly.entity_id
_entity_poly.type
_entity_poly.pdbx_seq_one_letter_code
_entity_poly.pdbx_strand_id
1 'polypeptide(L)'
;MTHWFHRNPLKATAPVAFNYYGVAAGPPASKICRRWEGKQKDIPVTIARAIELKHAPGLIAALAYETANFYQKADHALSSLEPAYSAKWRKYLHLKMCFYTAYAYCYHGQTLLASDKCGEAIRSLQEAEKFYAKAEVLCKEYGETKGPGPTVRPSGHLFFRKLGNLVTNTLEKCQRENGFIYFQKIPTEAPQLELKANYGLVEPVPFEFPPTSAQWTPETLASFDLTKRPKDDSTKPKAEEAVKPVREPDTRPQKDTGCSIS
;
A
#
# COMPACT_ATOMS: atom_id res chain seq x y z
N MET A 1 18.69 17.07 -0.85
CA MET A 1 17.37 16.62 -0.33
C MET A 1 17.09 15.12 -0.54
N THR A 2 18.03 14.32 -1.03
CA THR A 2 17.89 12.87 -1.26
C THR A 2 18.35 11.99 -0.10
N HIS A 3 19.01 12.57 0.92
CA HIS A 3 19.57 11.82 2.05
C HIS A 3 18.56 11.54 3.19
N TRP A 4 17.31 12.01 3.07
CA TRP A 4 16.29 11.93 4.12
C TRP A 4 15.46 10.62 4.09
N PHE A 5 15.41 9.93 2.94
CA PHE A 5 14.66 8.68 2.75
C PHE A 5 15.20 7.48 3.56
N HIS A 6 16.40 7.60 4.16
CA HIS A 6 17.03 6.50 4.89
C HIS A 6 16.65 6.42 6.38
N ARG A 7 15.94 7.41 6.95
CA ARG A 7 15.65 7.48 8.39
C ARG A 7 14.16 7.52 8.78
N ASN A 8 13.25 7.17 7.88
CA ASN A 8 11.82 7.06 8.22
C ASN A 8 11.48 5.61 8.68
N PRO A 9 11.11 5.38 9.96
CA PRO A 9 10.74 4.06 10.47
C PRO A 9 9.39 3.54 9.98
N LEU A 10 8.67 4.31 9.16
CA LEU A 10 7.48 3.91 8.41
C LEU A 10 7.77 4.02 6.92
N LYS A 11 8.76 3.26 6.44
CA LYS A 11 8.93 3.11 4.98
C LYS A 11 7.60 2.67 4.40
N ALA A 12 7.15 3.36 3.34
CA ALA A 12 6.13 2.85 2.45
C ALA A 12 6.46 1.37 2.23
N THR A 13 5.54 0.47 2.59
CA THR A 13 5.72 -0.96 2.29
C THR A 13 6.17 -1.04 0.83
N ALA A 14 7.29 -1.72 0.57
CA ALA A 14 7.88 -1.80 -0.75
C ALA A 14 6.75 -2.00 -1.78
N PRO A 15 6.73 -1.23 -2.89
CA PRO A 15 5.64 -1.31 -3.85
C PRO A 15 5.41 -2.77 -4.21
N VAL A 16 4.28 -3.31 -3.77
CA VAL A 16 3.86 -4.64 -4.20
C VAL A 16 3.42 -4.44 -5.63
N ALA A 17 4.25 -4.89 -6.58
CA ALA A 17 3.88 -4.87 -7.98
C ALA A 17 2.61 -5.69 -8.14
N PHE A 18 1.51 -5.03 -8.48
CA PHE A 18 0.26 -5.67 -8.84
C PHE A 18 0.39 -6.26 -10.24
N ASN A 19 1.12 -7.37 -10.36
CA ASN A 19 1.17 -8.10 -11.62
C ASN A 19 -0.09 -8.97 -11.72
N TYR A 20 -1.09 -8.47 -12.43
CA TYR A 20 -2.37 -9.16 -12.59
C TYR A 20 -2.31 -10.38 -13.53
N TYR A 21 -1.15 -10.72 -14.12
CA TYR A 21 -1.01 -11.81 -15.11
C TYR A 21 -2.13 -11.80 -16.18
N GLY A 22 -2.63 -10.62 -16.55
CA GLY A 22 -3.74 -10.45 -17.51
C GLY A 22 -5.16 -10.77 -16.99
N VAL A 23 -5.33 -11.15 -15.72
CA VAL A 23 -6.62 -11.65 -15.20
C VAL A 23 -7.59 -10.54 -14.78
N ALA A 24 -7.09 -9.35 -14.43
CA ALA A 24 -7.90 -8.16 -14.13
C ALA A 24 -8.08 -7.25 -15.37
N ALA A 25 -8.43 -7.83 -16.52
CA ALA A 25 -8.63 -7.08 -17.77
C ALA A 25 -9.96 -6.28 -17.83
N GLY A 26 -10.87 -6.49 -16.88
CA GLY A 26 -12.13 -5.74 -16.81
C GLY A 26 -11.89 -4.25 -16.51
N PRO A 27 -12.55 -3.31 -17.23
CA PRO A 27 -12.44 -1.87 -16.98
C PRO A 27 -12.68 -1.45 -15.51
N PRO A 28 -13.65 -2.05 -14.76
CA PRO A 28 -13.86 -1.73 -13.35
C PRO A 28 -12.70 -2.21 -12.48
N ALA A 29 -12.23 -3.44 -12.70
CA ALA A 29 -11.13 -4.02 -11.94
C ALA A 29 -9.84 -3.22 -12.18
N SER A 30 -9.49 -2.92 -13.43
CA SER A 30 -8.32 -2.10 -13.78
C SER A 30 -8.38 -0.68 -13.20
N LYS A 31 -9.53 0.00 -13.24
CA LYS A 31 -9.71 1.35 -12.68
C LYS A 31 -9.62 1.35 -11.16
N ILE A 32 -10.22 0.34 -10.53
CA ILE A 32 -10.10 0.09 -9.10
C ILE A 32 -8.61 -0.10 -8.82
N CYS A 33 -7.94 -1.10 -9.42
CA CYS A 33 -6.53 -1.47 -9.27
C CYS A 33 -5.52 -0.30 -9.40
N ARG A 34 -5.66 0.57 -10.39
CA ARG A 34 -4.83 1.80 -10.49
C ARG A 34 -5.12 2.81 -9.38
N ARG A 35 -6.39 2.94 -8.96
CA ARG A 35 -6.78 3.76 -7.80
C ARG A 35 -6.11 3.26 -6.51
N TRP A 36 -5.82 1.97 -6.42
CA TRP A 36 -5.08 1.40 -5.29
C TRP A 36 -3.61 1.73 -5.32
N GLU A 37 -2.95 1.65 -6.47
CA GLU A 37 -1.50 1.79 -6.54
C GLU A 37 -1.03 3.19 -6.10
N GLY A 38 -1.81 4.24 -6.41
CA GLY A 38 -1.62 5.58 -5.87
C GLY A 38 -1.97 5.67 -4.38
N LYS A 39 -3.22 5.35 -4.02
CA LYS A 39 -3.72 5.56 -2.64
C LYS A 39 -3.04 4.69 -1.58
N GLN A 40 -2.58 3.48 -1.92
CA GLN A 40 -1.95 2.54 -0.99
C GLN A 40 -0.62 3.07 -0.45
N LYS A 41 0.10 3.90 -1.22
CA LYS A 41 1.35 4.52 -0.77
C LYS A 41 1.08 5.73 0.12
N ASP A 42 0.08 6.53 -0.21
CA ASP A 42 -0.10 7.86 0.39
C ASP A 42 -0.89 7.84 1.70
N ILE A 43 -1.87 6.94 1.85
CA ILE A 43 -2.74 6.92 3.04
C ILE A 43 -1.97 6.51 4.32
N PRO A 44 -1.17 5.42 4.34
CA PRO A 44 -0.32 5.08 5.49
C PRO A 44 0.65 6.20 5.88
N VAL A 45 1.20 6.89 4.87
CA VAL A 45 2.14 8.00 5.04
C VAL A 45 1.45 9.22 5.65
N THR A 46 0.20 9.46 5.28
CA THR A 46 -0.61 10.55 5.84
C THR A 46 -0.88 10.33 7.33
N ILE A 47 -1.23 9.10 7.75
CA ILE A 47 -1.42 8.76 9.18
C ILE A 47 -0.10 8.90 9.94
N ALA A 48 0.99 8.37 9.38
CA ALA A 48 2.33 8.48 9.95
C ALA A 48 2.72 9.95 10.21
N ARG A 49 2.48 10.81 9.22
CA ARG A 49 2.76 12.24 9.30
C ARG A 49 1.83 12.94 10.28
N ALA A 50 0.57 12.55 10.35
CA ALA A 50 -0.39 13.11 11.31
C ALA A 50 0.05 12.84 12.76
N ILE A 51 0.59 11.65 13.04
CA ILE A 51 1.16 11.30 14.35
C ILE A 51 2.43 12.10 14.62
N GLU A 52 3.33 12.22 13.63
CA GLU A 52 4.58 12.98 13.75
C GLU A 52 4.34 14.46 14.04
N LEU A 53 3.35 15.06 13.38
CA LEU A 53 2.92 16.43 13.59
C LEU A 53 2.01 16.62 14.82
N LYS A 54 1.80 15.57 15.61
CA LYS A 54 1.01 15.58 16.86
C LYS A 54 -0.40 16.15 16.67
N HIS A 55 -1.07 15.79 15.58
CA HIS A 55 -2.47 16.16 15.38
C HIS A 55 -3.38 15.55 16.45
N ALA A 56 -4.59 16.10 16.59
CA ALA A 56 -5.59 15.60 17.51
C ALA A 56 -5.88 14.11 17.30
N PRO A 57 -6.02 13.30 18.38
CA PRO A 57 -6.24 11.86 18.27
C PRO A 57 -7.51 11.52 17.51
N GLY A 58 -8.55 12.34 17.57
CA GLY A 58 -9.78 12.16 16.80
C GLY A 58 -9.57 12.20 15.28
N LEU A 59 -8.68 13.08 14.78
CA LEU A 59 -8.34 13.13 13.37
C LEU A 59 -7.58 11.88 12.93
N ILE A 60 -6.61 11.42 13.75
CA ILE A 60 -5.83 10.22 13.48
C ILE A 60 -6.73 8.98 13.47
N ALA A 61 -7.67 8.90 14.42
CA ALA A 61 -8.67 7.83 14.48
C ALA A 61 -9.55 7.81 13.23
N ALA A 62 -10.02 8.98 12.77
CA ALA A 62 -10.84 9.09 11.58
C ALA A 62 -10.09 8.72 10.29
N LEU A 63 -8.84 9.17 10.14
CA LEU A 63 -7.98 8.78 9.02
C LEU A 63 -7.72 7.27 9.01
N ALA A 64 -7.44 6.67 10.16
CA ALA A 64 -7.25 5.23 10.28
C ALA A 64 -8.53 4.44 9.95
N TYR A 65 -9.69 4.93 10.37
CA TYR A 65 -10.98 4.30 10.08
C TYR A 65 -11.32 4.35 8.58
N GLU A 66 -11.18 5.51 7.95
CA GLU A 66 -11.34 5.65 6.49
C GLU A 66 -10.39 4.73 5.73
N THR A 67 -9.14 4.61 6.20
CA THR A 67 -8.15 3.69 5.64
C THR A 67 -8.60 2.24 5.72
N ALA A 68 -9.12 1.82 6.88
CA ALA A 68 -9.66 0.47 7.05
C ALA A 68 -10.85 0.23 6.10
N ASN A 69 -11.76 1.20 5.96
CA ASN A 69 -12.89 1.13 5.03
C ASN A 69 -12.43 1.04 3.57
N PHE A 70 -11.35 1.75 3.21
CA PHE A 70 -10.74 1.62 1.90
C PHE A 70 -10.24 0.19 1.66
N TYR A 71 -9.52 -0.43 2.62
CA TYR A 71 -9.05 -1.82 2.55
C TYR A 71 -10.18 -2.88 2.62
N GLN A 72 -11.32 -2.55 3.21
CA GLN A 72 -12.50 -3.40 3.20
C GLN A 72 -13.21 -3.42 1.84
N LYS A 73 -13.52 -2.24 1.27
CA LYS A 73 -14.17 -2.10 -0.05
C LYS A 73 -13.34 -2.79 -1.15
N ALA A 74 -12.05 -2.59 -1.02
CA ALA A 74 -10.96 -3.27 -1.64
C ALA A 74 -11.05 -4.81 -1.65
N ASP A 75 -11.08 -5.44 -0.47
CA ASP A 75 -11.21 -6.90 -0.35
C ASP A 75 -12.52 -7.40 -0.96
N HIS A 76 -13.61 -6.66 -0.73
CA HIS A 76 -14.92 -6.98 -1.30
C HIS A 76 -14.89 -6.97 -2.84
N ALA A 77 -14.18 -6.02 -3.45
CA ALA A 77 -14.02 -5.96 -4.91
C ALA A 77 -13.22 -7.15 -5.49
N LEU A 78 -12.34 -7.76 -4.70
CA LEU A 78 -11.59 -8.95 -5.11
C LEU A 78 -12.29 -10.27 -4.73
N SER A 79 -13.40 -10.22 -3.99
CA SER A 79 -14.11 -11.42 -3.50
C SER A 79 -14.72 -12.27 -4.62
N SER A 80 -15.05 -11.65 -5.76
CA SER A 80 -15.62 -12.31 -6.94
C SER A 80 -14.57 -12.89 -7.89
N LEU A 81 -13.27 -12.70 -7.62
CA LEU A 81 -12.18 -13.23 -8.44
C LEU A 81 -11.77 -14.63 -7.99
N GLU A 82 -11.15 -15.39 -8.89
CA GLU A 82 -10.72 -16.75 -8.58
C GLU A 82 -9.71 -16.76 -7.42
N PRO A 83 -9.86 -17.65 -6.43
CA PRO A 83 -8.99 -17.70 -5.26
C PRO A 83 -7.52 -17.96 -5.60
N ALA A 84 -7.21 -18.63 -6.72
CA ALA A 84 -5.86 -19.05 -7.09
C ALA A 84 -4.85 -17.87 -7.17
N TYR A 85 -5.28 -16.71 -7.68
CA TYR A 85 -4.44 -15.52 -7.81
C TYR A 85 -4.85 -14.39 -6.87
N SER A 86 -6.06 -14.41 -6.30
CA SER A 86 -6.57 -13.35 -5.43
C SER A 86 -6.37 -13.63 -3.93
N ALA A 87 -6.26 -14.90 -3.50
CA ALA A 87 -6.28 -15.24 -2.07
C ALA A 87 -5.18 -14.56 -1.25
N LYS A 88 -3.93 -14.55 -1.76
CA LYS A 88 -2.81 -13.90 -1.07
C LYS A 88 -3.03 -12.39 -0.92
N TRP A 89 -3.58 -11.73 -1.95
CA TRP A 89 -3.92 -10.32 -1.88
C TRP A 89 -5.07 -10.07 -0.91
N ARG A 90 -6.14 -10.85 -0.96
CA ARG A 90 -7.26 -10.75 -0.02
C ARG A 90 -6.81 -10.89 1.43
N LYS A 91 -5.90 -11.82 1.73
CA LYS A 91 -5.29 -11.95 3.07
C LYS A 91 -4.51 -10.69 3.47
N TYR A 92 -3.73 -10.09 2.57
CA TYR A 92 -3.05 -8.82 2.82
C TYR A 92 -4.02 -7.67 3.10
N LEU A 93 -5.10 -7.59 2.34
CA LEU A 93 -6.12 -6.54 2.48
C LEU A 93 -6.88 -6.67 3.80
N HIS A 94 -7.28 -7.89 4.15
CA HIS A 94 -7.91 -8.17 5.42
C HIS A 94 -6.97 -7.85 6.59
N LEU A 95 -5.69 -8.25 6.49
CA LEU A 95 -4.67 -7.89 7.47
C LEU A 95 -4.59 -6.37 7.65
N LYS A 96 -4.46 -5.62 6.56
CA LYS A 96 -4.37 -4.15 6.61
C LYS A 96 -5.63 -3.50 7.16
N MET A 97 -6.81 -3.98 6.78
CA MET A 97 -8.09 -3.54 7.34
C MET A 97 -8.08 -3.72 8.87
N CYS A 98 -7.86 -4.94 9.39
CA CYS A 98 -7.85 -5.19 10.83
C CYS A 98 -6.79 -4.34 11.56
N PHE A 99 -5.61 -4.19 10.96
CA PHE A 99 -4.53 -3.38 11.51
C PHE A 99 -4.91 -1.90 11.65
N TYR A 100 -5.53 -1.30 10.61
CA TYR A 100 -5.96 0.10 10.67
C TYR A 100 -7.23 0.30 11.52
N THR A 101 -8.11 -0.70 11.60
CA THR A 101 -9.23 -0.69 12.56
C THR A 101 -8.71 -0.67 14.01
N ALA A 102 -7.68 -1.45 14.32
CA ALA A 102 -7.03 -1.40 15.65
C ALA A 102 -6.41 -0.02 15.93
N TYR A 103 -5.77 0.60 14.93
CA TYR A 103 -5.30 1.99 15.03
C TYR A 103 -6.45 2.97 15.33
N ALA A 104 -7.57 2.85 14.62
CA ALA A 104 -8.72 3.72 14.81
C ALA A 104 -9.27 3.63 16.24
N TYR A 105 -9.50 2.42 16.75
CA TYR A 105 -9.97 2.21 18.13
C TYR A 105 -8.96 2.68 19.18
N CYS A 106 -7.66 2.58 18.92
CA CYS A 106 -6.62 3.04 19.84
C CYS A 106 -6.65 4.57 20.01
N TYR A 107 -6.65 5.31 18.90
CA TYR A 107 -6.71 6.78 18.94
C TYR A 107 -8.11 7.30 19.32
N HIS A 108 -9.17 6.55 19.01
CA HIS A 108 -10.50 6.85 19.51
C HIS A 108 -10.57 6.72 21.03
N GLY A 109 -9.95 5.68 21.61
CA GLY A 109 -9.81 5.53 23.05
C GLY A 109 -9.08 6.71 23.71
N GLN A 110 -8.02 7.23 23.07
CA GLN A 110 -7.34 8.44 23.54
C GLN A 110 -8.24 9.70 23.48
N THR A 111 -9.10 9.79 22.47
CA THR A 111 -10.07 10.89 22.34
C THR A 111 -11.14 10.85 23.44
N LEU A 112 -11.65 9.64 23.74
CA LEU A 112 -12.60 9.41 24.82
C LEU A 112 -11.98 9.68 26.19
N LEU A 113 -10.72 9.27 26.39
CA LEU A 113 -9.97 9.57 27.61
C LEU A 113 -9.81 11.08 27.82
N ALA A 114 -9.49 11.83 26.75
CA ALA A 114 -9.42 13.29 26.80
C ALA A 114 -10.77 13.97 27.02
N SER A 115 -11.88 13.23 26.88
CA SER A 115 -13.25 13.70 27.12
C SER A 115 -13.79 13.20 28.47
N ASP A 116 -12.91 12.75 29.38
CA ASP A 116 -13.23 12.18 30.68
C ASP A 116 -14.14 10.92 30.63
N LYS A 117 -14.20 10.23 29.48
CA LYS A 117 -14.99 9.01 29.28
C LYS A 117 -14.10 7.76 29.34
N CYS A 118 -13.46 7.55 30.48
CA CYS A 118 -12.50 6.48 30.68
C CYS A 118 -13.09 5.06 30.54
N GLY A 119 -14.35 4.84 30.97
CA GLY A 119 -15.03 3.54 30.80
C GLY A 119 -15.20 3.13 29.34
N GLU A 120 -15.67 4.06 28.51
CA GLU A 120 -15.79 3.88 27.05
C GLU A 120 -14.40 3.73 26.39
N ALA A 121 -13.40 4.49 26.86
CA ALA A 121 -12.03 4.40 26.36
C ALA A 121 -11.41 3.02 26.57
N ILE A 122 -11.60 2.40 27.74
CA ILE A 122 -11.15 1.03 28.01
C ILE A 122 -11.81 0.06 27.05
N ARG A 123 -13.13 0.17 26.86
CA ARG A 123 -13.86 -0.73 25.97
C ARG A 123 -13.43 -0.61 24.51
N SER A 124 -13.13 0.62 24.05
CA SER A 124 -12.53 0.89 22.74
C SER A 124 -11.17 0.20 22.58
N LEU A 125 -10.30 0.29 23.59
CA LEU A 125 -8.96 -0.30 23.54
C LEU A 125 -8.99 -1.83 23.63
N GLN A 126 -9.93 -2.42 24.37
CA GLN A 126 -10.17 -3.87 24.35
C GLN A 126 -10.58 -4.35 22.95
N GLU A 127 -11.36 -3.55 22.20
CA GLU A 127 -11.70 -3.87 20.82
C GLU A 127 -10.48 -3.74 19.90
N ALA A 128 -9.63 -2.72 20.11
CA ALA A 128 -8.36 -2.57 19.40
C ALA A 128 -7.46 -3.81 19.56
N GLU A 129 -7.38 -4.36 20.78
CA GLU A 129 -6.60 -5.56 21.08
C GLU A 129 -7.11 -6.79 20.32
N LYS A 130 -8.43 -7.00 20.26
CA LYS A 130 -9.03 -8.09 19.48
C LYS A 130 -8.69 -7.98 18.00
N PHE A 131 -8.81 -6.77 17.41
CA PHE A 131 -8.45 -6.55 16.01
C PHE A 131 -6.96 -6.72 15.76
N TYR A 132 -6.10 -6.34 16.70
CA TYR A 132 -4.66 -6.54 16.62
C TYR A 132 -4.29 -8.04 16.66
N ALA A 133 -4.88 -8.81 17.59
CA ALA A 133 -4.70 -10.26 17.65
C ALA A 133 -5.18 -10.96 16.37
N LYS A 134 -6.34 -10.53 15.83
CA LYS A 134 -6.83 -11.01 14.53
C LYS A 134 -5.86 -10.68 13.39
N ALA A 135 -5.29 -9.48 13.37
CA ALA A 135 -4.28 -9.10 12.39
C ALA A 135 -3.00 -9.94 12.50
N GLU A 136 -2.62 -10.39 13.71
CA GLU A 136 -1.46 -11.25 13.91
C GLU A 136 -1.68 -12.66 13.35
N VAL A 137 -2.88 -13.22 13.55
CA VAL A 137 -3.28 -14.50 12.92
C VAL A 137 -3.24 -14.37 11.40
N LEU A 138 -3.83 -13.29 10.86
CA LEU A 138 -3.80 -13.01 9.41
C LEU A 138 -2.38 -12.82 8.85
N CYS A 139 -1.42 -12.32 9.66
CA CYS A 139 -0.01 -12.24 9.26
C CYS A 139 0.60 -13.63 9.02
N LYS A 140 0.26 -14.61 9.86
CA LYS A 140 0.74 -16.00 9.71
C LYS A 140 0.12 -16.63 8.47
N GLU A 141 -1.20 -16.53 8.32
CA GLU A 141 -1.93 -17.04 7.17
C GLU A 141 -1.43 -16.42 5.85
N TYR A 142 -1.16 -15.11 5.82
CA TYR A 142 -0.60 -14.44 4.64
C TYR A 142 0.79 -14.98 4.27
N GLY A 143 1.63 -15.27 5.26
CA GLY A 143 2.96 -15.84 5.05
C GLY A 143 2.94 -17.29 4.53
N GLU A 144 1.89 -18.03 4.83
CA GLU A 144 1.68 -19.42 4.39
C GLU A 144 0.95 -19.51 3.04
N THR A 145 0.20 -18.46 2.68
CA THR A 145 -0.58 -18.44 1.44
C THR A 145 0.34 -18.23 0.22
N LYS A 146 0.31 -19.19 -0.71
CA LYS A 146 0.97 -19.06 -2.02
C LYS A 146 0.23 -18.05 -2.90
N GLY A 147 0.97 -17.26 -3.66
CA GLY A 147 0.38 -16.29 -4.59
C GLY A 147 1.38 -15.23 -5.05
N PRO A 148 0.94 -14.28 -5.89
CA PRO A 148 1.80 -13.27 -6.50
C PRO A 148 2.59 -12.45 -5.48
N GLY A 149 3.85 -12.16 -5.80
CA GLY A 149 4.76 -11.35 -4.99
C GLY A 149 5.53 -12.14 -3.92
N PRO A 150 6.49 -11.48 -3.25
CA PRO A 150 7.38 -12.14 -2.28
C PRO A 150 6.61 -12.69 -1.08
N THR A 151 7.12 -13.75 -0.47
CA THR A 151 6.62 -14.25 0.82
C THR A 151 7.19 -13.36 1.91
N VAL A 152 6.33 -12.57 2.56
CA VAL A 152 6.72 -11.63 3.61
C VAL A 152 6.03 -12.07 4.90
N ARG A 153 6.71 -11.90 6.04
CA ARG A 153 6.15 -12.13 7.38
C ARG A 153 5.92 -10.79 8.09
N PRO A 154 4.70 -10.21 8.00
CA PRO A 154 4.50 -8.82 8.39
C PRO A 154 4.55 -8.58 9.90
N SER A 155 4.29 -9.61 10.70
CA SER A 155 4.28 -9.57 12.17
C SER A 155 5.63 -9.19 12.79
N GLY A 156 6.74 -9.52 12.12
CA GLY A 156 8.09 -9.19 12.58
C GLY A 156 8.50 -7.73 12.32
N HIS A 157 7.75 -6.99 11.49
CA HIS A 157 8.13 -5.62 11.14
C HIS A 157 7.86 -4.63 12.28
N LEU A 158 8.70 -3.61 12.35
CA LEU A 158 8.64 -2.55 13.37
C LEU A 158 7.27 -1.86 13.45
N PHE A 159 6.62 -1.63 12.31
CA PHE A 159 5.31 -0.97 12.29
C PHE A 159 4.24 -1.80 13.03
N PHE A 160 4.32 -3.14 12.96
CA PHE A 160 3.37 -4.03 13.61
C PHE A 160 3.59 -4.04 15.13
N ARG A 161 4.83 -4.27 15.57
CA ARG A 161 5.20 -4.29 16.99
C ARG A 161 4.96 -2.95 17.70
N LYS A 162 5.17 -1.83 17.00
CA LYS A 162 4.89 -0.50 17.54
C LYS A 162 3.40 -0.30 17.86
N LEU A 163 2.50 -0.79 17.00
CA LEU A 163 1.06 -0.72 17.29
C LEU A 163 0.70 -1.59 18.50
N GLY A 164 1.21 -2.81 18.59
CA GLY A 164 0.97 -3.69 19.74
C GLY A 164 1.34 -3.00 21.05
N ASN A 165 2.57 -2.46 21.14
CA ASN A 165 3.02 -1.72 22.31
C ASN A 165 2.15 -0.48 22.60
N LEU A 166 1.73 0.25 21.56
CA LEU A 166 0.86 1.42 21.72
C LEU A 166 -0.49 1.04 22.32
N VAL A 167 -1.12 -0.05 21.83
CA VAL A 167 -2.41 -0.54 22.34
C VAL A 167 -2.28 -0.96 23.80
N THR A 168 -1.30 -1.81 24.13
CA THR A 168 -1.06 -2.29 25.50
C THR A 168 -0.81 -1.14 26.47
N ASN A 169 0.14 -0.25 26.16
CA ASN A 169 0.49 0.87 27.03
C ASN A 169 -0.69 1.83 27.25
N THR A 170 -1.50 2.06 26.20
CA THR A 170 -2.68 2.93 26.30
C THR A 170 -3.79 2.27 27.10
N LEU A 171 -4.01 0.95 26.93
CA LEU A 171 -5.00 0.20 27.71
C LEU A 171 -4.66 0.20 29.20
N GLU A 172 -3.41 -0.12 29.55
CA GLU A 172 -2.94 -0.07 30.94
C GLU A 172 -3.08 1.33 31.54
N LYS A 173 -2.80 2.38 30.76
CA LYS A 173 -3.01 3.77 31.19
C LYS A 173 -4.48 4.02 31.52
N CYS A 174 -5.41 3.68 30.62
CA CYS A 174 -6.84 3.87 30.84
C CYS A 174 -7.34 3.04 32.04
N GLN A 175 -6.85 1.80 32.21
CA GLN A 175 -7.20 0.97 33.36
C GLN A 175 -6.72 1.57 34.69
N ARG A 176 -5.49 2.09 34.74
CA ARG A 176 -4.98 2.80 35.92
C ARG A 176 -5.82 4.04 36.21
N GLU A 177 -6.06 4.89 35.21
CA GLU A 177 -6.87 6.10 35.41
C GLU A 177 -8.30 5.78 35.85
N ASN A 178 -8.93 4.74 35.30
CA ASN A 178 -10.25 4.34 35.75
C ASN A 178 -10.26 3.77 37.17
N GLY A 179 -9.19 3.04 37.56
CA GLY A 179 -9.05 2.45 38.88
C GLY A 179 -8.68 3.45 40.00
N PHE A 180 -8.10 4.60 39.65
CA PHE A 180 -7.67 5.61 40.63
C PHE A 180 -8.51 6.89 40.61
N ILE A 181 -9.06 7.28 39.46
CA ILE A 181 -9.67 8.60 39.24
C ILE A 181 -11.16 8.49 38.91
N TYR A 182 -11.51 7.79 37.82
CA TYR A 182 -12.85 7.91 37.23
C TYR A 182 -13.88 6.92 37.77
N PHE A 183 -13.48 5.70 38.14
CA PHE A 183 -14.37 4.62 38.60
C PHE A 183 -15.60 4.38 37.70
N GLN A 184 -15.46 4.61 36.40
CA GLN A 184 -16.56 4.48 35.45
C GLN A 184 -16.79 3.02 35.10
N LYS A 185 -18.06 2.68 34.86
CA LYS A 185 -18.44 1.36 34.35
C LYS A 185 -17.94 1.22 32.91
N ILE A 186 -17.37 0.06 32.62
CA ILE A 186 -16.93 -0.29 31.27
C ILE A 186 -18.16 -0.80 30.50
N PRO A 187 -18.53 -0.17 29.37
CA PRO A 187 -19.64 -0.64 28.55
C PRO A 187 -19.40 -2.05 28.00
N THR A 188 -20.46 -2.85 27.86
CA THR A 188 -20.37 -4.21 27.30
C THR A 188 -20.12 -4.19 25.79
N GLU A 189 -20.78 -3.26 25.09
CA GLU A 189 -20.69 -3.11 23.64
C GLU A 189 -19.55 -2.18 23.23
N ALA A 190 -18.91 -2.49 22.09
CA ALA A 190 -17.86 -1.64 21.55
C ALA A 190 -18.47 -0.32 21.02
N PRO A 191 -17.78 0.83 21.18
CA PRO A 191 -18.24 2.08 20.59
C PRO A 191 -18.29 1.94 19.05
N GLN A 192 -19.41 2.33 18.44
CA GLN A 192 -19.52 2.37 16.99
C GLN A 192 -18.68 3.54 16.45
N LEU A 193 -17.70 3.22 15.61
CA LEU A 193 -16.81 4.21 15.00
C LEU A 193 -17.51 4.91 13.83
N GLU A 194 -18.32 5.93 14.10
CA GLU A 194 -18.85 6.83 13.07
C GLU A 194 -17.88 8.00 12.78
N LEU A 195 -16.62 7.66 12.51
CA LEU A 195 -15.57 8.66 12.32
C LEU A 195 -15.47 9.06 10.84
N LYS A 196 -15.63 10.35 10.56
CA LYS A 196 -15.39 10.93 9.22
C LYS A 196 -14.17 11.84 9.27
N ALA A 197 -13.18 11.57 8.41
CA ALA A 197 -11.99 12.41 8.35
C ALA A 197 -12.30 13.73 7.63
N ASN A 198 -12.19 14.86 8.34
CA ASN A 198 -12.44 16.18 7.75
C ASN A 198 -11.28 16.68 6.88
N TYR A 199 -10.07 16.16 7.07
CA TYR A 199 -8.84 16.58 6.37
C TYR A 199 -7.94 15.37 6.11
N GLY A 200 -7.07 15.45 5.09
CA GLY A 200 -6.07 14.42 4.80
C GLY A 200 -6.59 13.21 4.00
N LEU A 201 -7.79 13.29 3.44
CA LEU A 201 -8.31 12.28 2.52
C LEU A 201 -7.52 12.33 1.21
N VAL A 202 -6.91 11.20 0.85
CA VAL A 202 -6.12 11.09 -0.37
C VAL A 202 -7.05 10.97 -1.58
N GLU A 203 -6.89 11.88 -2.53
CA GLU A 203 -7.53 11.81 -3.85
C GLU A 203 -6.54 11.32 -4.92
N PRO A 204 -7.00 10.55 -5.93
CA PRO A 204 -6.13 10.16 -7.03
C PRO A 204 -5.67 11.39 -7.81
N VAL A 205 -4.37 11.52 -8.03
CA VAL A 205 -3.82 12.55 -8.92
C VAL A 205 -4.27 12.25 -10.36
N PRO A 206 -4.89 13.21 -11.07
CA PRO A 206 -5.24 13.04 -12.48
C PRO A 206 -3.99 12.69 -13.29
N PHE A 207 -4.10 11.64 -14.10
CA PHE A 207 -3.06 11.25 -15.04
C PHE A 207 -3.60 11.41 -16.45
N GLU A 208 -2.88 12.17 -17.26
CA GLU A 208 -3.15 12.35 -18.68
C GLU A 208 -2.01 11.71 -19.47
N PHE A 209 -2.36 10.97 -20.52
CA PHE A 209 -1.35 10.47 -21.45
C PHE A 209 -0.71 11.65 -22.18
N PRO A 210 0.59 11.58 -22.53
CA PRO A 210 1.18 12.57 -23.40
C PRO A 210 0.43 12.58 -24.75
N PRO A 211 0.39 13.73 -25.44
CA PRO A 211 -0.17 13.78 -26.78
C PRO A 211 0.57 12.78 -27.67
N THR A 212 -0.15 12.20 -28.64
CA THR A 212 0.42 11.28 -29.61
C THR A 212 1.67 11.90 -30.25
N SER A 213 2.76 11.13 -30.31
CA SER A 213 4.01 11.60 -30.92
C SER A 213 3.76 12.15 -32.32
N ALA A 214 4.41 13.26 -32.66
CA ALA A 214 4.35 13.87 -33.99
C ALA A 214 4.83 12.94 -35.12
N GLN A 215 5.50 11.83 -34.79
CA GLN A 215 5.91 10.79 -35.72
C GLN A 215 4.72 9.96 -36.25
N TRP A 216 3.58 9.98 -35.57
CA TRP A 216 2.34 9.37 -36.06
C TRP A 216 1.66 10.30 -37.05
N THR A 217 2.17 10.31 -38.28
CA THR A 217 1.56 11.02 -39.40
C THR A 217 0.64 10.10 -40.21
N PRO A 218 -0.32 10.65 -40.97
CA PRO A 218 -1.18 9.87 -41.85
C PRO A 218 -0.40 9.00 -42.85
N GLU A 219 0.75 9.47 -43.32
CA GLU A 219 1.63 8.75 -44.24
C GLU A 219 2.27 7.54 -43.55
N THR A 220 2.77 7.73 -42.31
CA THR A 220 3.30 6.65 -41.49
C THR A 220 2.23 5.62 -41.18
N LEU A 221 1.00 6.06 -40.86
CA LEU A 221 -0.11 5.15 -40.56
C LEU A 221 -0.56 4.36 -41.81
N ALA A 222 -0.57 4.99 -42.99
CA ALA A 222 -0.89 4.34 -44.25
C ALA A 222 0.14 3.28 -44.67
N SER A 223 1.37 3.36 -44.17
CA SER A 223 2.40 2.34 -44.41
C SER A 223 2.17 1.04 -43.63
N PHE A 224 1.33 1.05 -42.59
CA PHE A 224 0.93 -0.15 -41.85
C PHE A 224 -0.15 -0.92 -42.60
N ASP A 225 0.27 -1.69 -43.60
CA ASP A 225 -0.62 -2.56 -44.38
C ASP A 225 -0.81 -3.91 -43.68
N LEU A 226 -1.93 -4.06 -42.98
CA LEU A 226 -2.30 -5.30 -42.26
C LEU A 226 -2.55 -6.51 -43.20
N THR A 227 -2.65 -6.29 -44.52
CA THR A 227 -2.79 -7.37 -45.51
C THR A 227 -1.44 -7.98 -45.87
N LYS A 228 -0.34 -7.26 -45.65
CA LYS A 228 1.03 -7.76 -45.77
C LYS A 228 1.47 -8.34 -44.43
N ARG A 229 0.97 -9.54 -44.10
CA ARG A 229 1.59 -10.33 -43.03
C ARG A 229 3.08 -10.50 -43.39
N PRO A 230 4.02 -10.32 -42.44
CA PRO A 230 5.36 -10.86 -42.61
C PRO A 230 5.19 -12.33 -43.02
N LYS A 231 5.83 -12.74 -44.12
CA LYS A 231 5.85 -14.15 -44.48
C LYS A 231 6.35 -14.92 -43.26
N ASP A 232 5.59 -15.94 -42.89
CA ASP A 232 5.97 -16.92 -41.90
C ASP A 232 7.44 -17.28 -42.09
N ASP A 233 8.27 -17.05 -41.07
CA ASP A 233 9.71 -17.35 -41.08
C ASP A 233 9.93 -18.86 -40.89
N SER A 234 9.10 -19.67 -41.56
CA SER A 234 9.15 -21.13 -41.61
C SER A 234 9.95 -21.64 -42.82
N THR A 235 10.64 -20.74 -43.53
CA THR A 235 11.69 -21.13 -44.48
C THR A 235 13.00 -21.35 -43.74
N LYS A 236 13.47 -22.60 -43.77
CA LYS A 236 14.80 -23.06 -43.33
C LYS A 236 15.88 -21.96 -43.45
N PRO A 237 16.73 -21.76 -42.42
CA PRO A 237 17.82 -20.79 -42.51
C PRO A 237 18.68 -21.13 -43.73
N LYS A 238 18.68 -20.24 -44.72
CA LYS A 238 19.76 -20.21 -45.72
C LYS A 238 21.05 -19.94 -44.96
N ALA A 239 22.07 -20.75 -45.22
CA ALA A 239 23.39 -20.60 -44.63
C ALA A 239 23.82 -19.14 -44.69
N GLU A 240 24.16 -18.58 -43.52
CA GLU A 240 24.76 -17.26 -43.39
C GLU A 240 26.00 -17.20 -44.30
N GLU A 241 25.95 -16.32 -45.29
CA GLU A 241 27.16 -15.85 -45.94
C GLU A 241 27.94 -15.07 -44.88
N ALA A 242 29.11 -15.59 -44.50
CA ALA A 242 29.92 -15.08 -43.41
C ALA A 242 30.13 -13.56 -43.56
N VAL A 243 29.53 -12.79 -42.65
CA VAL A 243 29.78 -11.35 -42.54
C VAL A 243 31.28 -11.18 -42.26
N LYS A 244 32.00 -10.62 -43.24
CA LYS A 244 33.41 -10.27 -43.05
C LYS A 244 33.51 -9.28 -41.88
N PRO A 245 34.39 -9.52 -40.89
CA PRO A 245 34.54 -8.61 -39.76
C PRO A 245 34.91 -7.21 -40.26
N VAL A 246 34.08 -6.22 -39.94
CA VAL A 246 34.46 -4.82 -40.11
C VAL A 246 35.57 -4.55 -39.09
N ARG A 247 36.76 -4.22 -39.59
CA ARG A 247 37.90 -3.85 -38.77
C ARG A 247 37.63 -2.48 -38.15
N GLU A 248 37.38 -2.44 -36.85
CA GLU A 248 37.29 -1.18 -36.11
C GLU A 248 38.60 -0.40 -36.26
N PRO A 249 38.57 0.93 -36.50
CA PRO A 249 39.78 1.74 -36.52
C PRO A 249 40.37 1.83 -35.10
N ASP A 250 41.66 1.46 -34.99
CA ASP A 250 42.47 1.56 -33.77
C ASP A 250 42.47 2.99 -33.22
N THR A 251 41.59 3.28 -32.28
CA THR A 251 41.69 4.47 -31.44
C THR A 251 42.61 4.14 -30.28
N ARG A 252 43.90 4.51 -30.42
CA ARG A 252 44.85 4.45 -29.31
C ARG A 252 44.31 5.33 -28.18
N PRO A 253 44.36 4.89 -26.91
CA PRO A 253 43.95 5.74 -25.79
C PRO A 253 44.91 6.92 -25.66
N GLN A 254 44.44 8.11 -26.04
CA GLN A 254 45.14 9.37 -25.78
C GLN A 254 44.87 9.78 -24.33
N LYS A 255 45.94 10.01 -23.57
CA LYS A 255 45.94 10.20 -22.11
C LYS A 255 45.39 11.56 -21.61
N ASP A 256 44.67 12.34 -22.41
CA ASP A 256 44.42 13.77 -22.10
C ASP A 256 42.96 14.24 -22.11
N THR A 257 41.98 13.38 -21.85
CA THR A 257 40.61 13.85 -21.55
C THR A 257 40.20 13.50 -20.12
N GLY A 258 40.87 14.16 -19.17
CA GLY A 258 40.34 14.33 -17.83
C GLY A 258 39.16 15.32 -17.87
N CYS A 259 37.98 14.89 -17.44
CA CYS A 259 36.87 15.79 -17.22
C CYS A 259 37.03 16.46 -15.85
N SER A 260 37.46 17.71 -15.83
CA SER A 260 37.42 18.57 -14.64
C SER A 260 36.02 19.12 -14.46
N ILE A 261 35.38 18.82 -13.33
CA ILE A 261 34.15 19.49 -12.89
C ILE A 261 34.56 20.88 -12.40
N SER A 262 34.07 21.92 -13.06
CA SER A 262 33.97 23.29 -12.53
C SER A 262 32.51 23.57 -12.22
#